data_AF-A0AAF3JBW1-F1
#
_entry.id   AF-A0AAF3JBW1-F1
#
_cell.length_a   1.000
_cell.length_b   1.000
_cell.length_c   1.000
_cell.angle_alpha   90.00
_cell.angle_beta   90.00
_cell.angle_gamma   90.00
#
_symmetry.space_group_name_H-M   'P 1'
#
loop_
_entity.id
_entity.type
_entity.pdbx_description
1 polymer ?
#
loop_
_entity_poly.entity_id
_entity_poly.type
_entity_poly.pdbx_seq_one_letter_code
_entity_poly.pdbx_strand_id
1 'polypeptide(L)'
;MVLRRQVDLRNEGRALQRFTENFHHGKLRIEFPKVIAFNRRVLCETFEAGDHFDAMLEKKEKSKESAEVRHKIAVLGAQGFLQMAFVDNFIHGDLHPGNILIRFNEKNDQHLPKNPLQKFMDKLRWLLRRNSVDESREPTLVLLDAGIAVSQTPENVQRFKKMFKYIIENRGYEAGQFFLTYEANRQKCRDSDAFCRDLKALVDRARRDSFHRTINVTSVFNEMFSILWKHRVLIDSSFTSVMLSMMVLEGIGRTLDPKLDLFECAKPYLLNVFFE
;
A
#
# COMPACT_ATOMS: atom_id res chain seq x y z
N MET A 1 -3.04 -25.01 -5.05
CA MET A 1 -3.95 -24.24 -5.95
C MET A 1 -3.27 -22.97 -6.50
N VAL A 2 -2.47 -22.26 -5.69
CA VAL A 2 -1.71 -21.05 -6.11
C VAL A 2 -0.63 -21.35 -7.17
N LEU A 3 0.22 -22.37 -6.96
CA LEU A 3 1.27 -22.75 -7.93
C LEU A 3 0.74 -23.11 -9.33
N ARG A 4 -0.47 -23.70 -9.42
CA ARG A 4 -1.11 -24.00 -10.71
C ARG A 4 -1.67 -22.75 -11.42
N ARG A 5 -1.91 -21.66 -10.70
CA ARG A 5 -2.31 -20.38 -11.30
C ARG A 5 -1.11 -19.61 -11.85
N GLN A 6 0.05 -19.75 -11.22
CA GLN A 6 1.29 -19.11 -11.66
C GLN A 6 1.89 -19.72 -12.94
N VAL A 7 1.55 -20.97 -13.29
CA VAL A 7 2.02 -21.59 -14.55
C VAL A 7 1.25 -21.17 -15.80
N ASP A 8 0.15 -20.41 -15.66
CA ASP A 8 -0.62 -19.89 -16.79
C ASP A 8 -0.44 -18.37 -16.87
N LEU A 9 0.52 -17.93 -17.68
CA LEU A 9 0.91 -16.51 -17.80
C LEU A 9 -0.20 -15.60 -18.36
N ARG A 10 -1.31 -16.16 -18.83
CA ARG A 10 -2.51 -15.37 -19.15
C ARG A 10 -3.15 -14.75 -17.91
N ASN A 11 -2.92 -15.31 -16.73
CA ASN A 11 -3.44 -14.76 -15.49
C ASN A 11 -2.69 -13.47 -15.14
N GLU A 12 -1.37 -13.52 -15.19
CA GLU A 12 -0.49 -12.37 -14.97
C GLU A 12 -0.69 -11.29 -16.03
N GLY A 13 -0.72 -11.65 -17.32
CA GLY A 13 -0.97 -10.68 -18.40
C GLY A 13 -2.31 -9.94 -18.23
N ARG A 14 -3.39 -10.64 -17.84
CA ARG A 14 -4.67 -9.97 -17.53
C ARG A 14 -4.62 -9.14 -16.26
N ALA A 15 -3.87 -9.57 -15.25
CA ALA A 15 -3.70 -8.81 -14.02
C ALA A 15 -2.98 -7.49 -14.27
N LEU A 16 -1.88 -7.51 -15.03
CA LEU A 16 -1.13 -6.30 -15.43
C LEU A 16 -2.00 -5.33 -16.24
N GLN A 17 -2.81 -5.85 -17.18
CA GLN A 17 -3.76 -5.01 -17.93
C GLN A 17 -4.73 -4.30 -16.98
N ARG A 18 -5.34 -5.03 -16.05
CA ARG A 18 -6.27 -4.45 -15.07
C ARG A 18 -5.58 -3.46 -14.13
N PHE A 19 -4.39 -3.75 -13.65
CA PHE A 19 -3.62 -2.81 -12.84
C PHE A 19 -3.29 -1.53 -13.61
N THR A 20 -2.85 -1.66 -14.87
CA THR A 20 -2.59 -0.51 -15.74
C THR A 20 -3.83 0.36 -15.92
N GLU A 21 -5.00 -0.25 -16.13
CA GLU A 21 -6.29 0.46 -16.24
C GLU A 21 -6.65 1.19 -14.93
N ASN A 22 -6.58 0.51 -13.79
CA ASN A 22 -6.93 1.08 -12.49
C ASN A 22 -6.07 2.32 -12.14
N PHE A 23 -4.80 2.32 -12.52
CA PHE A 23 -3.84 3.39 -12.20
C PHE A 23 -3.69 4.44 -13.32
N HIS A 24 -4.38 4.28 -14.45
CA HIS A 24 -4.23 5.14 -15.64
C HIS A 24 -4.62 6.62 -15.40
N HIS A 25 -5.45 6.91 -14.39
CA HIS A 25 -5.96 8.26 -14.12
C HIS A 25 -4.93 9.22 -13.49
N GLY A 26 -3.69 8.78 -13.24
CA GLY A 26 -2.58 9.65 -12.84
C GLY A 26 -2.69 10.26 -11.43
N LYS A 27 -3.64 9.78 -10.60
CA LYS A 27 -3.78 10.24 -9.21
C LYS A 27 -2.58 9.86 -8.33
N LEU A 28 -1.95 8.71 -8.64
CA LEU A 28 -0.76 8.20 -7.98
C LEU A 28 0.30 7.93 -9.05
N ARG A 29 1.57 8.20 -8.73
CA ARG A 29 2.72 7.92 -9.60
C ARG A 29 3.15 6.46 -9.48
N ILE A 30 2.23 5.56 -9.79
CA ILE A 30 2.43 4.11 -9.75
C ILE A 30 2.15 3.55 -11.13
N GLU A 31 3.11 2.82 -11.66
CA GLU A 31 3.07 2.24 -13.00
C GLU A 31 3.24 0.72 -12.93
N PHE A 32 2.77 0.05 -13.97
CA PHE A 32 2.90 -1.39 -14.18
C PHE A 32 3.41 -1.61 -15.61
N PRO A 33 4.16 -2.69 -15.88
CA PRO A 33 4.57 -3.05 -17.24
C PRO A 33 3.36 -3.15 -18.18
N LYS A 34 3.47 -2.53 -19.35
CA LYS A 34 2.43 -2.59 -20.38
C LYS A 34 2.53 -3.92 -21.12
N VAL A 35 1.45 -4.67 -21.13
CA VAL A 35 1.37 -5.96 -21.79
C VAL A 35 1.32 -5.79 -23.30
N ILE A 36 2.25 -6.44 -24.01
CA ILE A 36 2.35 -6.44 -25.48
C ILE A 36 1.62 -7.67 -26.06
N ALA A 37 1.91 -8.85 -25.52
CA ALA A 37 1.29 -10.10 -25.95
C ALA A 37 1.42 -11.16 -24.84
N PHE A 38 0.44 -12.07 -24.73
CA PHE A 38 0.54 -13.18 -23.79
C PHE A 38 -0.24 -14.41 -24.25
N ASN A 39 0.24 -15.58 -23.83
CA ASN A 39 -0.46 -16.85 -23.91
C ASN A 39 -0.18 -17.66 -22.63
N ARG A 40 -0.48 -18.96 -22.61
CA ARG A 40 -0.32 -19.79 -21.39
C ARG A 40 1.13 -19.91 -20.92
N ARG A 41 2.10 -19.79 -21.82
CA ARG A 41 3.52 -20.09 -21.57
C ARG A 41 4.46 -18.89 -21.76
N VAL A 42 3.99 -17.83 -22.42
CA VAL A 42 4.79 -16.64 -22.70
C VAL A 42 3.98 -15.40 -22.35
N LEU A 43 4.60 -14.47 -21.64
CA LEU A 43 4.15 -13.10 -21.41
C LEU A 43 5.24 -12.17 -21.95
N CYS A 44 4.85 -11.19 -22.76
CA CYS A 44 5.69 -10.13 -23.28
C CYS A 44 5.10 -8.79 -22.85
N GLU A 45 5.92 -7.99 -22.20
CA GLU A 45 5.58 -6.70 -21.60
C GLU A 45 6.70 -5.69 -21.82
N THR A 46 6.45 -4.42 -21.51
CA THR A 46 7.47 -3.38 -21.60
C THR A 46 8.58 -3.60 -20.59
N PHE A 47 9.81 -3.28 -21.01
CA PHE A 47 10.93 -3.21 -20.08
C PHE A 47 10.81 -1.96 -19.22
N GLU A 48 10.84 -2.11 -17.91
CA GLU A 48 10.75 -1.03 -16.96
C GLU A 48 12.11 -0.76 -16.30
N ALA A 49 12.68 0.41 -16.58
CA ALA A 49 13.92 0.85 -15.93
C ALA A 49 13.64 1.41 -14.53
N GLY A 50 14.51 1.13 -13.56
CA GLY A 50 14.44 1.69 -12.21
C GLY A 50 15.45 1.04 -11.28
N ASP A 51 15.70 1.67 -10.13
CA ASP A 51 16.48 1.08 -9.05
C ASP A 51 15.60 0.08 -8.28
N HIS A 52 16.13 -1.10 -7.95
CA HIS A 52 15.46 -2.00 -7.01
C HIS A 52 15.35 -1.36 -5.63
N PHE A 53 14.25 -1.63 -4.92
CA PHE A 53 14.05 -1.16 -3.56
C PHE A 53 15.23 -1.46 -2.62
N ASP A 54 15.77 -2.68 -2.69
CA ASP A 54 16.89 -3.11 -1.83
C ASP A 54 18.18 -2.32 -2.10
N ALA A 55 18.46 -2.01 -3.37
CA ALA A 55 19.60 -1.17 -3.74
C ALA A 55 19.47 0.24 -3.17
N MET A 56 18.25 0.76 -3.02
CA MET A 56 17.98 2.03 -2.35
C MET A 56 18.25 1.96 -0.84
N LEU A 57 17.95 0.83 -0.19
CA LEU A 57 18.27 0.63 1.22
C LEU A 57 19.77 0.60 1.47
N GLU A 58 20.56 0.02 0.56
CA GLU A 58 22.03 0.04 0.66
C GLU A 58 22.60 1.45 0.37
N LYS A 59 22.02 2.17 -0.59
CA LYS A 59 22.36 3.57 -0.88
C LYS A 59 21.97 4.52 0.27
N LYS A 60 21.06 4.13 1.17
CA LYS A 60 20.68 4.88 2.39
C LYS A 60 21.87 5.20 3.29
N GLU A 61 22.90 4.35 3.27
CA GLU A 61 24.13 4.54 4.07
C GLU A 61 25.17 5.42 3.37
N LYS A 62 25.12 5.53 2.03
CA LYS A 62 26.18 6.15 1.22
C LYS A 62 25.78 7.45 0.54
N SER A 63 24.48 7.70 0.34
CA SER A 63 23.98 8.85 -0.41
C SER A 63 23.17 9.83 0.46
N LYS A 64 23.28 11.13 0.16
CA LYS A 64 22.42 12.19 0.70
C LYS A 64 21.03 12.18 0.04
N GLU A 65 20.42 11.01 -0.13
CA GLU A 65 19.01 10.99 -0.50
C GLU A 65 18.22 11.57 0.69
N SER A 66 17.51 12.66 0.44
CA SER A 66 16.83 13.39 1.51
C SER A 66 15.79 12.49 2.16
N ALA A 67 15.67 12.54 3.49
CA ALA A 67 14.61 11.84 4.22
C ALA A 67 13.22 12.09 3.64
N GLU A 68 13.02 13.26 3.03
CA GLU A 68 11.83 13.64 2.28
C GLU A 68 11.51 12.70 1.11
N VAL A 69 12.50 12.28 0.32
CA VAL A 69 12.28 11.40 -0.84
C VAL A 69 11.85 10.01 -0.37
N ARG A 70 12.53 9.48 0.65
CA ARG A 70 12.14 8.20 1.26
C ARG A 70 10.74 8.24 1.85
N HIS A 71 10.38 9.34 2.50
CA HIS A 71 9.03 9.57 2.98
C HIS A 71 8.01 9.56 1.83
N LYS A 72 8.28 10.27 0.72
CA LYS A 72 7.40 10.25 -0.47
C LYS A 72 7.22 8.84 -1.04
N ILE A 73 8.29 8.06 -1.16
CA ILE A 73 8.25 6.67 -1.64
C ILE A 73 7.39 5.80 -0.71
N ALA A 74 7.60 5.92 0.61
CA ALA A 74 6.85 5.17 1.61
C ALA A 74 5.35 5.49 1.58
N VAL A 75 5.00 6.78 1.51
CA VAL A 75 3.61 7.26 1.42
C VAL A 75 2.97 6.84 0.11
N LEU A 76 3.70 6.92 -1.02
CA LEU A 76 3.20 6.51 -2.33
C LEU A 76 2.89 5.01 -2.36
N GLY A 77 3.78 4.18 -1.81
CA GLY A 77 3.55 2.73 -1.68
C GLY A 77 2.32 2.42 -0.80
N ALA A 78 2.20 3.09 0.34
CA ALA A 78 1.03 3.00 1.21
C ALA A 78 -0.27 3.36 0.49
N GLN A 79 -0.30 4.50 -0.21
CA GLN A 79 -1.45 4.94 -0.98
C GLN A 79 -1.80 3.97 -2.12
N GLY A 80 -0.80 3.46 -2.85
CA GLY A 80 -1.01 2.48 -3.91
C GLY A 80 -1.68 1.20 -3.42
N PHE A 81 -1.22 0.67 -2.29
CA PHE A 81 -1.86 -0.49 -1.69
C PHE A 81 -3.28 -0.20 -1.20
N LEU A 82 -3.49 0.94 -0.56
CA LEU A 82 -4.82 1.33 -0.07
C LEU A 82 -5.81 1.53 -1.23
N GLN A 83 -5.36 2.09 -2.36
CA GLN A 83 -6.12 2.17 -3.60
C GLN A 83 -6.49 0.76 -4.11
N MET A 84 -5.52 -0.15 -4.22
CA MET A 84 -5.75 -1.54 -4.62
C MET A 84 -6.75 -2.27 -3.71
N ALA A 85 -6.61 -2.11 -2.39
CA ALA A 85 -7.39 -2.84 -1.40
C ALA A 85 -8.80 -2.27 -1.19
N PHE A 86 -8.93 -0.94 -1.11
CA PHE A 86 -10.18 -0.28 -0.73
C PHE A 86 -10.96 0.31 -1.90
N VAL A 87 -10.30 0.64 -3.02
CA VAL A 87 -10.97 1.26 -4.17
C VAL A 87 -11.16 0.24 -5.28
N ASP A 88 -10.07 -0.37 -5.74
CA ASP A 88 -10.10 -1.21 -6.94
C ASP A 88 -10.56 -2.64 -6.66
N ASN A 89 -10.50 -3.07 -5.39
CA ASN A 89 -10.73 -4.45 -4.97
C ASN A 89 -9.93 -5.46 -5.83
N PHE A 90 -8.68 -5.10 -6.07
CA PHE A 90 -7.74 -5.90 -6.84
C PHE A 90 -6.34 -5.66 -6.29
N ILE A 91 -5.87 -6.63 -5.50
CA ILE A 91 -4.68 -6.49 -4.66
C ILE A 91 -3.56 -7.31 -5.26
N HIS A 92 -2.38 -6.68 -5.33
CA HIS A 92 -1.12 -7.35 -5.61
C HIS A 92 -0.76 -8.25 -4.43
N GLY A 93 -0.92 -9.56 -4.61
CA GLY A 93 -0.81 -10.55 -3.55
C GLY A 93 0.63 -10.89 -3.13
N ASP A 94 1.62 -10.47 -3.91
CA ASP A 94 3.05 -10.69 -3.62
C ASP A 94 3.88 -9.40 -3.76
N LEU A 95 3.39 -8.32 -3.12
CA LEU A 95 4.06 -7.02 -3.15
C LEU A 95 5.19 -6.98 -2.11
N HIS A 96 6.36 -7.51 -2.48
CA HIS A 96 7.59 -7.46 -1.68
C HIS A 96 8.66 -6.58 -2.37
N PRO A 97 9.76 -6.21 -1.68
CA PRO A 97 10.76 -5.26 -2.21
C PRO A 97 11.35 -5.60 -3.59
N GLY A 98 11.47 -6.90 -3.90
CA GLY A 98 12.00 -7.37 -5.19
C GLY A 98 11.08 -7.07 -6.38
N ASN A 99 9.78 -6.90 -6.13
CA ASN A 99 8.77 -6.57 -7.13
C ASN A 99 8.49 -5.06 -7.22
N ILE A 100 9.34 -4.23 -6.60
CA ILE A 100 9.18 -2.77 -6.59
C ILE A 100 10.44 -2.14 -7.17
N LEU A 101 10.28 -1.45 -8.29
CA LEU A 101 11.29 -0.54 -8.83
C LEU A 101 10.94 0.90 -8.49
N ILE A 102 11.98 1.72 -8.34
CA ILE A 102 11.88 3.15 -8.06
C ILE A 102 12.53 3.88 -9.23
N ARG A 103 11.76 4.74 -9.88
CA ARG A 103 12.21 5.58 -10.99
C ARG A 103 12.10 7.04 -10.59
N PHE A 104 13.17 7.80 -10.79
CA PHE A 104 13.13 9.25 -10.67
C PHE A 104 12.99 9.85 -12.06
N ASN A 105 12.26 10.96 -12.16
CA ASN A 105 12.21 11.72 -13.41
C ASN A 105 13.58 12.41 -13.57
N GLU A 106 14.52 11.75 -14.22
CA GLU A 106 15.74 12.44 -14.64
C GLU A 106 15.32 13.57 -15.56
N LYS A 107 15.80 14.79 -15.29
CA LYS A 107 15.80 15.80 -16.35
C LYS A 107 16.50 15.15 -17.52
N ASN A 108 15.84 15.11 -18.67
CA ASN A 108 16.52 15.04 -19.95
C ASN A 108 17.45 16.25 -20.03
N ASP A 109 18.61 16.21 -19.37
CA ASP A 109 19.78 17.00 -19.73
C ASP A 109 20.31 16.38 -21.02
N GLN A 110 19.51 16.48 -22.09
CA GLN A 110 20.06 16.47 -23.43
C GLN A 110 21.03 17.65 -23.46
N HIS A 111 22.32 17.34 -23.59
CA HIS A 111 23.41 18.28 -23.82
C HIS A 111 23.23 19.04 -25.15
N LEU A 112 22.21 19.88 -25.24
CA LEU A 112 22.13 20.95 -26.20
C LEU A 112 22.84 22.17 -25.59
N PRO A 113 23.80 22.80 -26.28
CA PRO A 113 24.50 23.96 -25.76
C PRO A 113 23.49 25.09 -25.48
N LYS A 114 23.22 25.35 -24.20
CA LYS A 114 22.29 26.40 -23.78
C LYS A 114 22.90 27.78 -24.03
N ASN A 115 22.19 28.63 -24.78
CA ASN A 115 22.56 30.01 -25.04
C ASN A 115 22.59 30.86 -23.73
N PRO A 116 23.37 31.96 -23.68
CA PRO A 116 23.54 32.76 -22.46
C PRO A 116 22.22 33.27 -21.87
N LEU A 117 21.26 33.62 -22.74
CA LEU A 117 19.92 34.05 -22.34
C LEU A 117 19.15 32.93 -21.63
N GLN A 118 19.32 31.68 -22.08
CA GLN A 118 18.65 30.52 -21.51
C GLN A 118 19.24 30.14 -20.15
N LYS A 119 20.56 30.27 -19.97
CA LYS A 119 21.23 30.15 -18.66
C LYS A 119 20.76 31.23 -17.68
N PHE A 120 20.58 32.46 -18.15
CA PHE A 120 20.04 33.56 -17.34
C PHE A 120 18.59 33.30 -16.94
N MET A 121 17.74 32.85 -17.87
CA MET A 121 16.34 32.50 -17.60
C MET A 121 16.20 31.30 -16.67
N ASP A 122 17.07 30.29 -16.77
CA ASP A 122 17.11 29.17 -15.83
C ASP A 122 17.54 29.62 -14.42
N LYS A 123 18.53 30.53 -14.33
CA LYS A 123 18.97 31.13 -13.06
C LYS A 123 17.90 32.01 -12.44
N LEU A 124 17.18 32.79 -13.26
CA LEU A 124 16.07 33.63 -12.83
C LEU A 124 14.87 32.78 -12.41
N ARG A 125 14.52 31.73 -13.16
CA ARG A 125 13.53 30.72 -12.75
C ARG A 125 13.90 30.07 -11.44
N TRP A 126 15.16 29.67 -11.24
CA TRP A 126 15.63 29.12 -9.98
C TRP A 126 15.48 30.11 -8.81
N LEU A 127 15.81 31.39 -9.03
CA LEU A 127 15.62 32.45 -8.03
C LEU A 127 14.14 32.70 -7.71
N LEU A 128 13.27 32.68 -8.72
CA LEU A 128 11.82 32.89 -8.58
C LEU A 128 11.09 31.64 -8.03
N ARG A 129 11.63 30.44 -8.26
CA ARG A 129 11.14 29.13 -7.78
C ARG A 129 11.67 28.74 -6.40
N ARG A 130 12.21 29.68 -5.62
CA ARG A 130 12.74 29.41 -4.27
C ARG A 130 11.72 28.82 -3.28
N ASN A 131 10.42 28.85 -3.63
CA ASN A 131 9.30 28.22 -2.90
C ASN A 131 8.55 27.11 -3.67
N SER A 132 9.01 26.66 -4.86
CA SER A 132 8.34 25.58 -5.59
C SER A 132 9.13 24.27 -5.49
N VAL A 133 8.43 23.22 -5.07
CA VAL A 133 8.89 21.82 -5.00
C VAL A 133 9.67 21.44 -6.26
N ASP A 134 10.87 20.90 -6.08
CA ASP A 134 11.74 20.43 -7.18
C ASP A 134 11.13 19.16 -7.82
N GLU A 135 10.28 19.35 -8.83
CA GLU A 135 9.62 18.27 -9.60
C GLU A 135 10.61 17.24 -10.19
N SER A 136 11.91 17.58 -10.28
CA SER A 136 12.94 16.68 -10.82
C SER A 136 13.38 15.55 -9.88
N ARG A 137 12.78 15.45 -8.69
CA ARG A 137 13.05 14.38 -7.71
C ARG A 137 11.80 13.64 -7.26
N GLU A 138 10.68 13.82 -7.96
CA GLU A 138 9.49 13.07 -7.64
C GLU A 138 9.71 11.58 -7.99
N PRO A 139 9.48 10.64 -7.05
CA PRO A 139 9.59 9.21 -7.31
C PRO A 139 8.36 8.67 -8.03
N THR A 140 8.58 7.68 -8.90
CA THR A 140 7.55 6.83 -9.50
C THR A 140 7.83 5.40 -9.06
N LEU A 141 6.82 4.71 -8.55
CA LEU A 141 6.92 3.29 -8.24
C LEU A 141 6.49 2.49 -9.46
N VAL A 142 7.30 1.51 -9.86
CA VAL A 142 6.89 0.52 -10.86
C VAL A 142 6.74 -0.81 -10.16
N LEU A 143 5.53 -1.38 -10.21
CA LEU A 143 5.23 -2.66 -9.57
C LEU A 143 5.29 -3.78 -10.62
N LEU A 144 6.10 -4.79 -10.32
CA LEU A 144 6.35 -5.95 -11.18
C LEU A 144 5.69 -7.21 -10.63
N ASP A 145 5.64 -8.27 -11.44
CA ASP A 145 5.15 -9.61 -11.06
C ASP A 145 3.73 -9.58 -10.46
N ALA A 146 2.75 -9.34 -11.33
CA ALA A 146 1.34 -9.46 -10.98
C ALA A 146 0.83 -10.92 -11.02
N GLY A 147 1.72 -11.92 -10.94
CA GLY A 147 1.38 -13.34 -11.03
C GLY A 147 0.44 -13.80 -9.93
N ILE A 148 0.45 -13.11 -8.79
CA ILE A 148 -0.52 -13.26 -7.71
C ILE A 148 -1.31 -11.96 -7.58
N ALA A 149 -2.52 -11.94 -8.13
CA ALA A 149 -3.49 -10.88 -7.90
C ALA A 149 -4.79 -11.47 -7.32
N VAL A 150 -5.35 -10.80 -6.31
CA VAL A 150 -6.55 -11.28 -5.61
C VAL A 150 -7.63 -10.20 -5.57
N SER A 151 -8.86 -10.58 -5.92
CA SER A 151 -10.07 -9.78 -5.69
C SER A 151 -10.88 -10.42 -4.58
N GLN A 152 -11.61 -9.59 -3.85
CA GLN A 152 -12.55 -10.04 -2.83
C GLN A 152 -14.00 -9.89 -3.29
N THR A 153 -14.93 -10.53 -2.59
CA THR A 153 -16.34 -10.26 -2.80
C THR A 153 -16.68 -8.84 -2.34
N PRO A 154 -17.66 -8.16 -2.95
CA PRO A 154 -18.08 -6.82 -2.51
C PRO A 154 -18.43 -6.78 -1.01
N GLU A 155 -19.06 -7.84 -0.50
CA GLU A 155 -19.41 -7.98 0.91
C GLU A 155 -18.14 -8.00 1.78
N ASN A 156 -17.10 -8.73 1.38
CA ASN A 156 -15.85 -8.81 2.13
C ASN A 156 -15.11 -7.47 2.14
N VAL A 157 -15.09 -6.73 1.03
CA VAL A 157 -14.51 -5.39 0.99
C VAL A 157 -15.25 -4.46 1.94
N GLN A 158 -16.58 -4.46 1.93
CA GLN A 158 -17.37 -3.63 2.85
C GLN A 158 -17.14 -4.01 4.31
N ARG A 159 -17.05 -5.31 4.60
CA ARG A 159 -16.72 -5.80 5.94
C ARG A 159 -15.33 -5.36 6.39
N PHE A 160 -14.34 -5.43 5.51
CA PHE A 160 -12.97 -4.97 5.77
C PHE A 160 -12.90 -3.47 6.01
N LYS A 161 -13.54 -2.65 5.16
CA LYS A 161 -13.67 -1.20 5.38
C LYS A 161 -14.31 -0.87 6.72
N LYS A 162 -15.37 -1.59 7.09
CA LYS A 162 -16.09 -1.37 8.33
C LYS A 162 -15.26 -1.71 9.57
N MET A 163 -14.48 -2.80 9.54
CA MET A 163 -13.52 -3.09 10.62
C MET A 163 -12.52 -1.94 10.78
N PHE A 164 -11.90 -1.52 9.67
CA PHE A 164 -10.93 -0.42 9.68
C PHE A 164 -11.53 0.87 10.22
N LYS A 165 -12.75 1.19 9.81
CA LYS A 165 -13.50 2.34 10.32
C LYS A 165 -13.68 2.27 11.83
N TYR A 166 -14.04 1.11 12.39
CA TYR A 166 -14.18 0.97 13.85
C TYR A 166 -12.86 1.19 14.60
N ILE A 167 -11.72 0.76 14.03
CA ILE A 167 -10.41 0.99 14.63
C ILE A 167 -10.07 2.50 14.63
N ILE A 168 -10.26 3.17 13.48
CA ILE A 168 -9.95 4.61 13.32
C ILE A 168 -10.88 5.49 14.17
N GLU A 169 -12.16 5.13 14.28
CA GLU A 169 -13.17 5.86 15.08
C GLU A 169 -13.09 5.57 16.59
N ASN A 170 -12.14 4.76 17.04
CA ASN A 170 -11.99 4.34 18.45
C ASN A 170 -13.20 3.57 19.00
N ARG A 171 -13.77 2.68 18.19
CA ARG A 171 -14.99 1.90 18.45
C ARG A 171 -14.68 0.41 18.59
N GLY A 172 -13.71 0.10 19.46
CA GLY A 172 -13.18 -1.27 19.57
C GLY A 172 -14.18 -2.31 20.12
N TYR A 173 -15.15 -1.88 20.93
CA TYR A 173 -16.20 -2.79 21.40
C TYR A 173 -17.14 -3.18 20.23
N GLU A 174 -17.55 -2.21 19.42
CA GLU A 174 -18.36 -2.45 18.22
C GLU A 174 -17.59 -3.22 17.14
N ALA A 175 -16.26 -3.06 17.06
CA ALA A 175 -15.41 -3.91 16.23
C ALA A 175 -15.55 -5.40 16.64
N GLY A 176 -15.58 -5.69 17.94
CA GLY A 176 -15.83 -7.04 18.45
C GLY A 176 -17.22 -7.55 18.10
N GLN A 177 -18.26 -6.76 18.34
CA GLN A 177 -19.62 -7.13 17.93
C GLN A 177 -19.70 -7.41 16.43
N PHE A 178 -18.98 -6.62 15.63
CA PHE A 178 -18.90 -6.80 14.19
C PHE A 178 -18.29 -8.14 13.77
N PHE A 179 -17.20 -8.60 14.41
CA PHE A 179 -16.66 -9.95 14.15
C PHE A 179 -17.65 -11.07 14.51
N LEU A 180 -18.49 -10.86 15.53
CA LEU A 180 -19.52 -11.80 15.95
C LEU A 180 -20.75 -11.82 15.03
N THR A 181 -20.90 -10.85 14.12
CA THR A 181 -21.94 -10.91 13.08
C THR A 181 -21.71 -12.02 12.06
N TYR A 182 -20.47 -12.53 11.98
CA TYR A 182 -20.17 -13.67 11.12
C TYR A 182 -20.81 -14.94 11.70
N GLU A 183 -21.63 -15.62 10.90
CA GLU A 183 -22.48 -16.72 11.38
C GLU A 183 -21.67 -17.83 12.05
N ALA A 184 -20.52 -18.17 11.48
CA ALA A 184 -19.63 -19.19 12.03
C ALA A 184 -19.08 -18.86 13.43
N ASN A 185 -19.14 -17.59 13.86
CA ASN A 185 -18.64 -17.12 15.15
C ASN A 185 -19.71 -17.12 16.24
N ARG A 186 -21.00 -16.99 15.88
CA ARG A 186 -22.11 -16.95 16.84
C ARG A 186 -22.17 -18.18 17.74
N GLN A 187 -21.77 -19.35 17.21
CA GLN A 187 -21.82 -20.63 17.94
C GLN A 187 -20.46 -21.03 18.55
N LYS A 188 -19.36 -20.39 18.15
CA LYS A 188 -17.99 -20.79 18.55
C LYS A 188 -17.34 -19.87 19.57
N CYS A 189 -17.76 -18.60 19.64
CA CYS A 189 -17.23 -17.66 20.61
C CYS A 189 -17.72 -18.01 22.01
N ARG A 190 -16.79 -18.36 22.91
CA ARG A 190 -17.11 -18.85 24.25
C ARG A 190 -17.64 -17.74 25.18
N ASP A 191 -17.07 -16.54 25.06
CA ASP A 191 -17.46 -15.35 25.81
C ASP A 191 -17.40 -14.13 24.88
N SER A 192 -18.57 -13.81 24.32
CA SER A 192 -18.72 -12.72 23.36
C SER A 192 -18.42 -11.35 23.96
N ASP A 193 -18.72 -11.16 25.24
CA ASP A 193 -18.56 -9.87 25.91
C ASP A 193 -17.12 -9.64 26.34
N ALA A 194 -16.44 -10.68 26.85
CA ALA A 194 -15.00 -10.62 27.08
C ALA A 194 -14.21 -10.39 25.79
N PHE A 195 -14.61 -11.01 24.67
CA PHE A 195 -14.02 -10.75 23.36
C PHE A 195 -14.15 -9.27 22.95
N CYS A 196 -15.36 -8.69 23.07
CA CYS A 196 -15.58 -7.28 22.74
C CYS A 196 -14.80 -6.33 23.66
N ARG A 197 -14.67 -6.66 24.96
CA ARG A 197 -13.82 -5.90 25.89
C ARG A 197 -12.33 -5.98 25.54
N ASP A 198 -11.83 -7.16 25.18
CA ASP A 198 -10.42 -7.35 24.80
C ASP A 198 -10.08 -6.53 23.53
N LEU A 199 -10.98 -6.54 22.52
CA LEU A 199 -10.82 -5.70 21.33
C LEU A 199 -10.95 -4.19 21.63
N LYS A 200 -11.86 -3.80 22.52
CA LYS A 200 -11.92 -2.41 23.02
C LYS A 200 -10.58 -1.99 23.62
N ALA A 201 -10.02 -2.82 24.49
CA ALA A 201 -8.75 -2.52 25.16
C ALA A 201 -7.59 -2.41 24.16
N LEU A 202 -7.57 -3.24 23.11
CA LEU A 202 -6.61 -3.13 22.00
C LEU A 202 -6.72 -1.77 21.29
N VAL A 203 -7.93 -1.38 20.86
CA VAL A 203 -8.14 -0.12 20.14
C VAL A 203 -7.81 1.08 21.03
N ASP A 204 -8.21 1.06 22.30
CA ASP A 204 -7.86 2.10 23.28
C ASP A 204 -6.33 2.22 23.46
N ARG A 205 -5.59 1.11 23.48
CA ARG A 205 -4.11 1.11 23.54
C ARG A 205 -3.52 1.71 22.28
N ALA A 206 -3.93 1.24 21.10
CA ALA A 206 -3.46 1.74 19.82
C ALA A 206 -3.67 3.26 19.69
N ARG A 207 -4.80 3.77 20.21
CA ARG A 207 -5.09 5.22 20.25
C ARG A 207 -4.19 5.99 21.21
N ARG A 208 -3.90 5.46 22.40
CA ARG A 208 -2.95 6.09 23.33
C ARG A 208 -1.55 6.15 22.74
N ASP A 209 -1.12 5.09 22.08
CA ASP A 209 0.19 5.05 21.42
C ASP A 209 0.25 6.04 20.25
N SER A 210 -0.86 6.19 19.51
CA SER A 210 -1.01 7.20 18.45
C SER A 210 -0.79 8.64 18.92
N PHE A 211 -1.14 8.95 20.17
CA PHE A 211 -1.03 10.31 20.71
C PHE A 211 0.44 10.72 20.92
N HIS A 212 1.33 9.74 21.13
CA HIS A 212 2.76 9.98 21.37
C HIS A 212 3.66 9.55 20.21
N ARG A 213 3.19 8.65 19.34
CA ARG A 213 3.95 8.00 18.26
C ARG A 213 3.03 7.60 17.12
N THR A 214 3.61 7.19 15.99
CA THR A 214 2.85 6.66 14.85
C THR A 214 2.33 5.26 15.16
N ILE A 215 1.08 4.95 14.79
CA ILE A 215 0.51 3.62 15.04
C ILE A 215 1.25 2.60 14.18
N ASN A 216 1.56 1.45 14.77
CA ASN A 216 2.11 0.30 14.07
C ASN A 216 0.99 -0.72 13.81
N VAL A 217 0.51 -0.80 12.57
CA VAL A 217 -0.55 -1.71 12.11
C VAL A 217 -0.17 -3.16 12.40
N THR A 218 1.09 -3.53 12.21
CA THR A 218 1.63 -4.87 12.45
C THR A 218 1.43 -5.31 13.90
N SER A 219 1.73 -4.43 14.87
CA SER A 219 1.50 -4.66 16.29
C SER A 219 0.01 -4.83 16.60
N VAL A 220 -0.82 -3.90 16.09
CA VAL A 220 -2.28 -3.94 16.29
C VAL A 220 -2.88 -5.23 15.74
N PHE A 221 -2.44 -5.66 14.56
CA PHE A 221 -2.93 -6.87 13.92
C PHE A 221 -2.45 -8.15 14.59
N ASN A 222 -1.19 -8.22 15.04
CA ASN A 222 -0.70 -9.35 15.81
C ASN A 222 -1.47 -9.54 17.12
N GLU A 223 -1.75 -8.44 17.83
CA GLU A 223 -2.55 -8.50 19.04
C GLU A 223 -4.02 -8.86 18.74
N MET A 224 -4.59 -8.32 17.65
CA MET A 224 -5.92 -8.71 17.19
C MET A 224 -6.01 -10.21 16.86
N PHE A 225 -5.04 -10.77 16.14
CA PHE A 225 -4.99 -12.22 15.86
C PHE A 225 -4.91 -13.03 17.15
N SER A 226 -4.14 -12.55 18.14
CA SER A 226 -4.03 -13.20 19.44
C SER A 226 -5.38 -13.23 20.18
N ILE A 227 -6.14 -12.11 20.14
CA ILE A 227 -7.49 -12.02 20.71
C ILE A 227 -8.47 -12.92 19.96
N LEU A 228 -8.46 -12.90 18.62
CA LEU A 228 -9.31 -13.77 17.79
C LEU A 228 -9.06 -15.25 18.11
N TRP A 229 -7.79 -15.65 18.22
CA TRP A 229 -7.41 -17.01 18.54
C TRP A 229 -7.82 -17.41 19.96
N LYS A 230 -7.56 -16.56 20.96
CA LYS A 230 -7.97 -16.75 22.37
C LYS A 230 -9.46 -17.01 22.50
N HIS A 231 -10.28 -16.27 21.76
CA HIS A 231 -11.75 -16.34 21.83
C HIS A 231 -12.38 -17.26 20.78
N ARG A 232 -11.56 -17.98 19.98
CA ARG A 232 -12.00 -18.88 18.90
C ARG A 232 -12.91 -18.22 17.88
N VAL A 233 -12.66 -16.94 17.60
CA VAL A 233 -13.37 -16.16 16.58
C VAL A 233 -12.66 -16.38 15.24
N LEU A 234 -13.42 -16.87 14.27
CA LEU A 234 -12.95 -17.11 12.91
C LEU A 234 -13.02 -15.82 12.10
N ILE A 235 -12.06 -15.68 11.20
CA ILE A 235 -12.04 -14.65 10.18
C ILE A 235 -11.96 -15.32 8.81
N ASP A 236 -12.52 -14.67 7.80
CA ASP A 236 -12.41 -15.16 6.44
C ASP A 236 -10.94 -15.13 5.99
N SER A 237 -10.50 -16.13 5.24
CA SER A 237 -9.10 -16.22 4.78
C SER A 237 -8.71 -15.05 3.88
N SER A 238 -9.67 -14.46 3.16
CA SER A 238 -9.47 -13.22 2.43
C SER A 238 -9.07 -12.05 3.30
N PHE A 239 -9.65 -11.96 4.49
CA PHE A 239 -9.39 -10.89 5.44
C PHE A 239 -7.95 -10.96 5.94
N THR A 240 -7.53 -12.18 6.29
CA THR A 240 -6.17 -12.49 6.71
C THR A 240 -5.16 -12.15 5.62
N SER A 241 -5.45 -12.43 4.35
CA SER A 241 -4.51 -12.13 3.27
C SER A 241 -4.31 -10.63 3.11
N VAL A 242 -5.37 -9.82 3.15
CA VAL A 242 -5.24 -8.36 3.06
C VAL A 242 -4.48 -7.80 4.27
N MET A 243 -4.80 -8.28 5.48
CA MET A 243 -4.06 -7.87 6.68
C MET A 243 -2.57 -8.19 6.59
N LEU A 244 -2.22 -9.40 6.13
CA LEU A 244 -0.83 -9.81 5.98
C LEU A 244 -0.08 -8.96 4.94
N SER A 245 -0.68 -8.71 3.78
CA SER A 245 -0.10 -7.82 2.76
C SER A 245 0.12 -6.41 3.32
N MET A 246 -0.81 -5.93 4.14
CA MET A 246 -0.71 -4.62 4.79
C MET A 246 0.43 -4.56 5.81
N MET A 247 0.65 -5.63 6.59
CA MET A 247 1.77 -5.75 7.53
C MET A 247 3.11 -5.75 6.79
N VAL A 248 3.21 -6.49 5.68
CA VAL A 248 4.41 -6.51 4.83
C VAL A 248 4.70 -5.11 4.30
N LEU A 249 3.71 -4.45 3.70
CA LEU A 249 3.86 -3.11 3.16
C LEU A 249 4.26 -2.10 4.23
N GLU A 250 3.65 -2.16 5.41
CA GLU A 250 4.03 -1.29 6.51
C GLU A 250 5.48 -1.52 6.94
N GLY A 251 5.93 -2.77 7.03
CA GLY A 251 7.33 -3.10 7.33
C GLY A 251 8.30 -2.50 6.31
N ILE A 252 7.98 -2.63 5.02
CA ILE A 252 8.74 -2.03 3.92
C ILE A 252 8.73 -0.50 4.04
N GLY A 253 7.56 0.11 4.19
CA GLY A 253 7.39 1.55 4.30
C GLY A 253 8.09 2.16 5.51
N ARG A 254 8.08 1.48 6.67
CA ARG A 254 8.78 1.93 7.88
C ARG A 254 10.30 1.78 7.79
N THR A 255 10.79 0.90 6.94
CA THR A 255 12.23 0.81 6.64
C THR A 255 12.71 2.06 5.89
N LEU A 256 11.85 2.67 5.07
CA LEU A 256 12.12 3.94 4.41
C LEU A 256 11.87 5.16 5.31
N ASP A 257 10.71 5.18 5.97
CA ASP A 257 10.29 6.22 6.90
C ASP A 257 9.71 5.62 8.20
N PRO A 258 10.47 5.62 9.31
CA PRO A 258 10.00 5.12 10.60
C PRO A 258 8.72 5.80 11.12
N LYS A 259 8.41 7.00 10.62
CA LYS A 259 7.22 7.78 10.99
C LYS A 259 6.01 7.51 10.09
N LEU A 260 6.10 6.59 9.14
CA LEU A 260 4.94 6.21 8.33
C LEU A 260 3.82 5.69 9.24
N ASP A 261 2.61 6.25 9.09
CA ASP A 261 1.39 5.78 9.73
C ASP A 261 0.39 5.40 8.65
N LEU A 262 0.14 4.09 8.53
CA LEU A 262 -0.70 3.55 7.48
C LEU A 262 -2.20 3.75 7.78
N PHE A 263 -2.60 3.88 9.06
CA PHE A 263 -3.98 4.24 9.40
C PHE A 263 -4.27 5.68 9.01
N GLU A 264 -3.33 6.60 9.21
CA GLU A 264 -3.45 7.98 8.72
C GLU A 264 -3.58 8.02 7.19
N CYS A 265 -2.76 7.24 6.46
CA CYS A 265 -2.86 7.13 5.01
C CYS A 265 -4.22 6.54 4.55
N ALA A 266 -4.85 5.70 5.38
CA ALA A 266 -6.11 5.03 5.05
C ALA A 266 -7.36 5.91 5.25
N LYS A 267 -7.29 6.97 6.06
CA LYS A 267 -8.44 7.85 6.36
C LYS A 267 -9.18 8.34 5.10
N PRO A 268 -8.51 8.87 4.05
CA PRO A 268 -9.17 9.32 2.82
C PRO A 268 -10.02 8.23 2.14
N TYR A 269 -9.55 6.99 2.17
CA TYR A 269 -10.18 5.84 1.51
C TYR A 269 -11.36 5.25 2.29
N LEU A 270 -11.41 5.51 3.60
CA LEU A 270 -12.38 4.91 4.52
C LEU A 270 -13.48 5.88 4.96
N LEU A 271 -13.21 7.18 4.92
CA LEU A 271 -14.13 8.23 5.37
C LEU A 271 -14.91 8.88 4.22
N ASN A 272 -14.86 8.31 3.01
CA ASN A 272 -15.52 8.84 1.80
C ASN A 272 -15.18 10.32 1.50
N VAL A 273 -13.98 10.80 1.86
CA VAL A 273 -13.63 12.23 1.71
C VAL A 273 -13.26 12.60 0.26
N PHE A 274 -13.22 11.64 -0.67
CA PHE A 274 -12.77 11.89 -2.07
C PHE A 274 -13.61 11.18 -3.15
N PHE A 275 -14.80 10.69 -2.83
CA PHE A 275 -15.71 10.10 -3.81
C PHE A 275 -17.13 10.62 -3.60
N GLU A 276 -17.32 11.91 -3.93
CA GLU A 276 -18.56 12.47 -4.51
C GLU A 276 -18.22 13.04 -5.89
#